data_AF-A0A6J4X0P0-F1
#
_entry.id   AF-A0A6J4X0P0-F1
#
_cell.length_a   1.000
_cell.length_b   1.000
_cell.length_c   1.000
_cell.angle_alpha   90.00
_cell.angle_beta   90.00
_cell.angle_gamma   90.00
#
_symmetry.space_group_name_H-M   'P 1'
#
loop_
_entity.id
_entity.type
_entity.pdbx_description
1 polymer ?
#
loop_
_entity_poly.entity_id
_entity_poly.type
_entity_poly.pdbx_seq_one_letter_code
_entity_poly.pdbx_strand_id
1 'polypeptide(L)'
;MKTHLLLFLFVLTILPLSFSKALADEMICLPLKPSVSGADELRMHEAEFKFRRAIEALNFLQTDVYEIIKENDEGTFKLIRENKVPKDMPLELLSVLSNERFYISYPNSITIIKGTLLKYQFLYLREKMNNPDISKKALKIKYEKAKEEFCNFVAQAEYVD
;
A
#
# COMPACT_ATOMS: atom_id res chain seq x y z
N MET A 1 -6.61 18.19 50.28
CA MET A 1 -6.86 18.30 48.82
C MET A 1 -5.61 18.14 47.93
N LYS A 2 -4.40 17.86 48.45
CA LYS A 2 -3.19 17.72 47.60
C LYS A 2 -2.88 16.30 47.11
N THR A 3 -3.44 15.28 47.74
CA THR A 3 -3.16 13.86 47.44
C THR A 3 -3.88 13.31 46.21
N HIS A 4 -5.06 13.84 45.86
CA HIS A 4 -5.79 13.41 44.66
C HIS A 4 -5.20 13.98 43.35
N LEU A 5 -4.54 15.14 43.39
CA LEU A 5 -3.91 15.76 42.22
C LEU A 5 -2.69 14.97 41.73
N LEU A 6 -1.90 14.42 42.66
CA LEU A 6 -0.72 13.59 42.36
C LEU A 6 -1.10 12.24 41.73
N LEU A 7 -2.22 11.65 42.18
CA LEU A 7 -2.69 10.35 41.69
C LEU A 7 -3.24 10.46 40.26
N PHE A 8 -3.90 11.59 39.92
CA PHE A 8 -4.40 11.85 38.57
C PHE A 8 -3.26 12.10 37.56
N LEU A 9 -2.19 12.80 37.98
CA LEU A 9 -1.00 13.02 37.16
C LEU A 9 -0.24 11.71 36.86
N PHE A 10 -0.17 10.79 37.83
CA PHE A 10 0.50 9.51 37.65
C PHE A 10 -0.23 8.59 36.66
N VAL A 11 -1.57 8.58 36.70
CA VAL A 11 -2.41 7.84 35.73
C VAL A 11 -2.31 8.43 34.33
N LEU A 12 -2.23 9.77 34.20
CA LEU A 12 -2.09 10.43 32.89
C LEU A 12 -0.73 10.19 32.23
N THR A 13 0.35 10.01 33.00
CA THR A 13 1.69 9.78 32.44
C THR A 13 1.97 8.31 32.10
N ILE A 14 1.29 7.35 32.73
CA ILE A 14 1.55 5.92 32.52
C ILE A 14 0.70 5.33 31.38
N LEU A 15 -0.49 5.87 31.11
CA LEU A 15 -1.35 5.37 30.02
C LEU A 15 -0.81 5.57 28.59
N PRO A 16 -0.12 6.67 28.20
CA PRO A 16 0.33 6.82 26.82
C PRO A 16 1.56 5.97 26.48
N LEU A 17 2.33 5.49 27.47
CA LEU A 17 3.55 4.70 27.23
C LEU A 17 3.28 3.24 26.85
N SER A 18 2.05 2.75 26.98
CA SER A 18 1.70 1.35 26.66
C SER A 18 1.13 1.14 25.25
N PHE A 19 0.80 2.19 24.51
CA PHE A 19 0.30 2.08 23.13
C PHE A 19 1.40 2.15 22.05
N SER A 20 2.66 2.35 22.45
CA SER A 20 3.79 2.53 21.53
C SER A 20 4.62 1.28 21.23
N LYS A 21 4.17 0.08 21.65
CA LYS A 21 4.61 -1.16 20.99
C LYS A 21 3.78 -1.32 19.71
N ALA A 22 3.98 -0.41 18.76
CA ALA A 22 4.76 -0.74 17.59
C ALA A 22 4.28 -2.08 17.03
N LEU A 23 3.27 -2.01 16.15
CA LEU A 23 3.30 -2.78 14.93
C LEU A 23 4.66 -2.49 14.28
N ALA A 24 5.71 -3.11 14.79
CA ALA A 24 6.98 -3.17 14.11
C ALA A 24 6.63 -3.75 12.74
N ASP A 25 7.03 -3.04 11.69
CA ASP A 25 7.17 -3.62 10.36
C ASP A 25 8.12 -4.80 10.49
N GLU A 26 7.59 -5.93 10.94
CA GLU A 26 8.29 -7.20 10.95
C GLU A 26 8.47 -7.52 9.48
N MET A 27 9.71 -7.40 8.99
CA MET A 27 10.07 -7.92 7.67
C MET A 27 9.99 -9.44 7.77
N ILE A 28 9.06 -10.01 7.01
CA ILE A 28 8.72 -11.43 7.03
C ILE A 28 9.45 -12.17 5.92
N CYS A 29 9.76 -11.47 4.84
CA CYS A 29 10.49 -11.99 3.70
C CYS A 29 12.00 -11.79 3.89
N LEU A 30 12.79 -12.77 3.41
CA LEU A 30 14.24 -12.64 3.42
C LEU A 30 14.65 -11.44 2.55
N PRO A 31 15.66 -10.65 2.98
CA PRO A 31 16.17 -9.57 2.17
C PRO A 31 16.62 -10.14 0.82
N LEU A 32 16.12 -9.55 -0.25
CA LEU A 32 16.54 -9.90 -1.61
C LEU A 32 18.02 -9.52 -1.75
N LYS A 33 18.81 -10.35 -2.41
CA LYS A 33 20.17 -9.97 -2.78
C LYS A 33 20.06 -8.75 -3.70
N PRO A 34 20.84 -7.69 -3.47
CA PRO A 34 20.83 -6.53 -4.36
C PRO A 34 21.14 -7.01 -5.77
N SER A 35 20.24 -6.71 -6.69
CA SER A 35 20.53 -6.89 -8.12
C SER A 35 21.46 -5.76 -8.55
N VAL A 36 22.12 -5.92 -9.69
CA VAL A 36 23.11 -4.98 -10.26
C VAL A 36 22.67 -3.52 -10.07
N SER A 37 23.61 -2.64 -9.71
CA SER A 37 23.40 -1.20 -9.47
C SER A 37 22.33 -0.58 -10.36
N GLY A 38 21.20 -0.17 -9.79
CA GLY A 38 20.06 0.48 -10.47
C GLY A 38 18.78 -0.37 -10.51
N ALA A 39 18.86 -1.69 -10.44
CA ALA A 39 17.66 -2.56 -10.48
C ALA A 39 16.83 -2.55 -9.18
N ASP A 40 17.40 -2.07 -8.07
CA ASP A 40 16.69 -1.99 -6.79
C ASP A 40 15.81 -0.73 -6.66
N GLU A 41 15.94 0.26 -7.56
CA GLU A 41 15.18 1.53 -7.47
C GLU A 41 13.68 1.36 -7.76
N LEU A 42 13.31 0.42 -8.63
CA LEU A 42 11.92 0.18 -8.99
C LEU A 42 11.26 -0.92 -8.14
N ARG A 43 11.97 -1.58 -7.22
CA ARG A 43 11.39 -2.70 -6.47
C ARG A 43 10.50 -2.21 -5.34
N MET A 44 9.32 -2.81 -5.21
CA MET A 44 8.44 -2.54 -4.07
C MET A 44 8.91 -3.33 -2.85
N HIS A 45 9.33 -2.62 -1.79
CA HIS A 45 9.72 -3.26 -0.54
C HIS A 45 8.52 -3.81 0.24
N GLU A 46 8.76 -4.79 1.11
CA GLU A 46 7.73 -5.35 1.99
C GLU A 46 6.99 -4.26 2.81
N ALA A 47 7.70 -3.19 3.16
CA ALA A 47 7.20 -2.06 3.92
C ALA A 47 6.08 -1.26 3.19
N GLU A 48 5.94 -1.43 1.86
CA GLU A 48 4.90 -0.79 1.06
C GLU A 48 3.54 -1.46 1.23
N PHE A 49 3.50 -2.76 1.56
CA PHE A 49 2.27 -3.56 1.65
C PHE A 49 1.60 -3.41 3.02
N LYS A 50 1.19 -2.19 3.35
CA LYS A 50 0.49 -1.82 4.58
C LYS A 50 -1.00 -1.63 4.32
N PHE A 51 -1.83 -1.93 5.32
CA PHE A 51 -3.28 -1.71 5.24
C PHE A 51 -3.64 -0.29 4.84
N ARG A 52 -3.00 0.70 5.49
CA ARG A 52 -3.21 2.11 5.16
C ARG A 52 -2.93 2.41 3.69
N ARG A 53 -1.84 1.87 3.13
CA ARG A 53 -1.48 2.05 1.71
C ARG A 53 -2.49 1.39 0.79
N ALA A 54 -3.02 0.22 1.15
CA ALA A 54 -4.11 -0.41 0.39
C ALA A 54 -5.41 0.39 0.43
N ILE A 55 -5.75 1.02 1.56
CA ILE A 55 -6.91 1.91 1.66
C ILE A 55 -6.72 3.17 0.80
N GLU A 56 -5.53 3.78 0.83
CA GLU A 56 -5.18 4.92 -0.03
C GLU A 56 -5.29 4.53 -1.52
N ALA A 57 -4.76 3.35 -1.89
CA ALA A 57 -4.86 2.82 -3.25
C ALA A 57 -6.31 2.49 -3.66
N LEU A 58 -7.13 1.93 -2.77
CA LEU A 58 -8.54 1.68 -3.03
C LEU A 58 -9.32 3.00 -3.22
N ASN A 59 -9.02 4.00 -2.40
CA ASN A 59 -9.64 5.31 -2.53
C ASN A 59 -9.29 5.93 -3.89
N PHE A 60 -8.01 5.92 -4.29
CA PHE A 60 -7.59 6.33 -5.63
C PHE A 60 -8.38 5.62 -6.74
N LEU A 61 -8.55 4.29 -6.66
CA LEU A 61 -9.32 3.54 -7.65
C LEU A 61 -10.82 3.89 -7.68
N GLN A 62 -11.39 4.29 -6.54
CA GLN A 62 -12.81 4.62 -6.44
C GLN A 62 -13.13 6.07 -6.82
N THR A 63 -12.29 7.01 -6.41
CA THR A 63 -12.56 8.45 -6.56
C THR A 63 -11.80 9.03 -7.74
N ASP A 64 -10.51 8.70 -7.86
CA ASP A 64 -9.61 9.47 -8.72
C ASP A 64 -9.55 8.88 -10.14
N VAL A 65 -9.65 7.55 -10.27
CA VAL A 65 -9.67 6.90 -11.59
C VAL A 65 -10.84 7.36 -12.44
N TYR A 66 -12.04 7.48 -11.85
CA TYR A 66 -13.21 7.95 -12.58
C TYR A 66 -13.03 9.39 -13.06
N GLU A 67 -12.53 10.28 -12.19
CA GLU A 67 -12.27 11.66 -12.57
C GLU A 67 -11.16 11.76 -13.62
N ILE A 68 -10.09 10.96 -13.54
CA ILE A 68 -9.03 10.92 -14.57
C ILE A 68 -9.59 10.47 -15.92
N ILE A 69 -10.42 9.42 -15.95
CA ILE A 69 -11.07 8.95 -17.18
C ILE A 69 -11.99 10.03 -17.75
N LYS A 70 -12.81 10.66 -16.89
CA LYS A 70 -13.74 11.72 -17.28
C LYS A 70 -13.02 12.98 -17.76
N GLU A 71 -11.94 13.40 -17.10
CA GLU A 71 -11.09 14.51 -17.53
C GLU A 71 -10.38 14.21 -18.85
N ASN A 72 -10.04 12.95 -19.11
CA ASN A 72 -9.48 12.54 -20.40
C ASN A 72 -10.50 12.63 -21.52
N ASP A 73 -11.72 12.18 -21.28
CA ASP A 73 -12.81 12.29 -22.25
C ASP A 73 -13.19 13.78 -22.44
N GLU A 74 -13.56 14.49 -21.38
CA GLU A 74 -14.07 15.86 -21.47
C GLU A 74 -12.99 16.92 -21.75
N GLY A 75 -11.80 16.79 -21.17
CA GLY A 75 -10.68 17.73 -21.30
C GLY A 75 -10.09 17.72 -22.70
N THR A 76 -9.94 16.55 -23.32
CA THR A 76 -9.51 16.42 -24.72
C THR A 76 -10.52 17.14 -25.63
N PHE A 77 -11.83 16.92 -25.44
CA PHE A 77 -12.85 17.58 -26.25
C PHE A 77 -13.00 19.08 -25.96
N LYS A 78 -12.81 19.52 -24.71
CA LYS A 78 -12.99 20.93 -24.31
C LYS A 78 -11.78 21.81 -24.66
N LEU A 79 -10.56 21.31 -24.51
CA LEU A 79 -9.34 22.02 -24.93
C LEU A 79 -9.30 22.22 -26.44
N ILE A 80 -9.75 21.22 -27.21
CA ILE A 80 -9.96 21.32 -28.67
C ILE A 80 -11.06 22.35 -29.00
N ARG A 81 -12.15 22.39 -28.22
CA ARG A 81 -13.30 23.26 -28.50
C ARG A 81 -13.07 24.72 -28.10
N GLU A 82 -12.25 25.00 -27.09
CA GLU A 82 -12.05 26.36 -26.55
C GLU A 82 -10.81 27.11 -27.06
N ASN A 83 -9.98 26.53 -27.96
CA ASN A 83 -8.77 27.16 -28.52
C ASN A 83 -7.77 27.71 -27.46
N LYS A 84 -7.79 27.19 -26.23
CA LYS A 84 -6.89 27.59 -25.13
C LYS A 84 -5.61 26.77 -25.03
N VAL A 85 -5.37 25.87 -25.99
CA VAL A 85 -4.06 25.23 -26.13
C VAL A 85 -3.13 26.29 -26.71
N PRO A 86 -2.00 26.63 -26.06
CA PRO A 86 -0.95 27.41 -26.70
C PRO A 86 -0.70 26.80 -28.08
N LYS A 87 -0.65 27.58 -29.16
CA LYS A 87 -0.46 27.06 -30.53
C LYS A 87 0.75 26.14 -30.68
N ASP A 88 1.65 26.17 -29.69
CA ASP A 88 2.95 25.55 -29.69
C ASP A 88 3.02 24.37 -28.70
N MET A 89 1.95 24.09 -27.94
CA MET A 89 1.89 22.92 -27.06
C MET A 89 1.35 21.71 -27.86
N PRO A 90 2.14 20.63 -28.02
CA PRO A 90 1.67 19.45 -28.72
C PRO A 90 0.48 18.86 -27.98
N LEU A 91 -0.63 18.65 -28.69
CA LEU A 91 -1.81 17.95 -28.15
C LEU A 91 -1.43 16.58 -27.54
N GLU A 92 -0.37 15.98 -28.08
CA GLU A 92 0.26 14.75 -27.61
C GLU A 92 0.77 14.86 -26.17
N LEU A 93 1.29 16.01 -25.73
CA LEU A 93 1.87 16.15 -24.39
C LEU A 93 0.79 16.11 -23.29
N LEU A 94 -0.40 16.66 -23.55
CA LEU A 94 -1.51 16.69 -22.59
C LEU A 94 -2.20 15.33 -22.47
N SER A 95 -2.38 14.62 -23.58
CA SER A 95 -2.86 13.24 -23.53
C SER A 95 -1.82 12.31 -22.92
N VAL A 96 -0.51 12.54 -23.13
CA VAL A 96 0.58 11.79 -22.49
C VAL A 96 0.57 11.98 -20.98
N LEU A 97 0.51 13.21 -20.45
CA LEU A 97 0.56 13.45 -19.00
C LEU A 97 -0.62 12.85 -18.21
N SER A 98 -1.83 12.88 -18.78
CA SER A 98 -3.00 12.30 -18.12
C SER A 98 -3.06 10.76 -18.29
N ASN A 99 -2.55 10.26 -19.41
CA ASN A 99 -2.31 8.83 -19.61
C ASN A 99 -1.25 8.34 -18.62
N GLU A 100 -0.11 9.01 -18.48
CA GLU A 100 0.96 8.64 -17.55
C GLU A 100 0.45 8.52 -16.12
N ARG A 101 -0.31 9.51 -15.61
CA ARG A 101 -0.87 9.43 -14.26
C ARG A 101 -1.73 8.18 -14.07
N PHE A 102 -2.57 7.84 -15.05
CA PHE A 102 -3.38 6.63 -15.00
C PHE A 102 -2.52 5.35 -15.11
N TYR A 103 -1.69 5.26 -16.15
CA TYR A 103 -0.88 4.07 -16.46
C TYR A 103 0.20 3.77 -15.43
N ILE A 104 0.66 4.76 -14.65
CA ILE A 104 1.59 4.57 -13.54
C ILE A 104 0.81 4.26 -12.26
N SER A 105 -0.15 5.12 -11.88
CA SER A 105 -0.80 5.04 -10.56
C SER A 105 -1.73 3.83 -10.44
N TYR A 106 -2.43 3.45 -11.52
CA TYR A 106 -3.35 2.32 -11.53
C TYR A 106 -2.65 0.98 -11.24
N PRO A 107 -1.65 0.52 -12.02
CA PRO A 107 -0.99 -0.76 -11.74
C PRO A 107 -0.28 -0.76 -10.39
N ASN A 108 0.36 0.35 -10.00
CA ASN A 108 0.99 0.47 -8.69
C ASN A 108 -0.03 0.30 -7.55
N SER A 109 -1.22 0.90 -7.69
CA SER A 109 -2.31 0.75 -6.72
C SER A 109 -2.81 -0.70 -6.63
N ILE A 110 -2.98 -1.37 -7.77
CA ILE A 110 -3.38 -2.79 -7.82
C ILE A 110 -2.32 -3.67 -7.14
N THR A 111 -1.04 -3.44 -7.42
CA THR A 111 0.08 -4.17 -6.80
C THR A 111 0.10 -3.98 -5.28
N ILE A 112 -0.07 -2.75 -4.79
CA ILE A 112 -0.15 -2.44 -3.35
C ILE A 112 -1.33 -3.18 -2.69
N ILE A 113 -2.52 -3.13 -3.30
CA ILE A 113 -3.72 -3.79 -2.77
C ILE A 113 -3.50 -5.31 -2.69
N LYS A 114 -3.05 -5.92 -3.79
CA LYS A 114 -2.81 -7.37 -3.87
C LYS A 114 -1.77 -7.82 -2.85
N GLY A 115 -0.63 -7.15 -2.78
CA GLY A 115 0.42 -7.48 -1.82
C GLY A 115 -0.06 -7.34 -0.37
N THR A 116 -0.87 -6.32 -0.08
CA THR A 116 -1.45 -6.12 1.26
C THR A 116 -2.44 -7.23 1.61
N LEU A 117 -3.31 -7.65 0.68
CA LEU A 117 -4.25 -8.75 0.92
C LEU A 117 -3.53 -10.07 1.20
N LEU A 118 -2.47 -10.37 0.43
CA LEU A 118 -1.61 -11.53 0.68
C LEU A 118 -0.93 -11.45 2.06
N LYS A 119 -0.45 -10.26 2.44
CA LYS A 119 0.14 -10.04 3.78
C LYS A 119 -0.88 -10.32 4.89
N TYR A 120 -2.08 -9.78 4.75
CA TYR A 120 -3.17 -9.99 5.71
C TYR A 120 -3.59 -11.45 5.83
N GLN A 121 -3.59 -12.21 4.73
CA GLN A 121 -3.98 -13.61 4.73
C GLN A 121 -3.11 -14.46 5.66
N PHE A 122 -1.78 -14.36 5.58
CA PHE A 122 -0.93 -15.15 6.46
C PHE A 122 -0.90 -14.58 7.89
N LEU A 123 -0.99 -13.26 8.08
CA LEU A 123 -1.10 -12.65 9.41
C LEU A 123 -2.35 -13.12 10.16
N TYR A 124 -3.47 -13.24 9.44
CA TYR A 124 -4.70 -13.82 9.98
C TYR A 124 -4.53 -15.29 10.36
N LEU A 125 -3.83 -16.08 9.54
CA LEU A 125 -3.52 -17.48 9.87
C LEU A 125 -2.58 -17.59 11.08
N ARG A 126 -1.61 -16.67 11.21
CA ARG A 126 -0.73 -16.56 12.39
C ARG A 126 -1.55 -16.34 13.66
N GLU A 127 -2.47 -15.39 13.61
CA GLU A 127 -3.34 -15.08 14.75
C GLU A 127 -4.22 -16.29 15.13
N LYS A 128 -4.77 -16.99 14.14
CA LYS A 128 -5.52 -18.23 14.39
C LYS A 128 -4.70 -19.35 15.04
N MET A 129 -3.41 -19.45 14.73
CA MET A 129 -2.55 -20.47 15.36
C MET A 129 -2.27 -20.19 16.85
N ASN A 130 -2.43 -18.95 17.29
CA ASN A 130 -2.33 -18.58 18.70
C ASN A 130 -3.57 -18.99 19.51
N ASN A 131 -4.67 -19.34 18.84
CA ASN A 131 -5.88 -19.84 19.50
C ASN A 131 -5.69 -21.30 19.96
N PRO A 132 -5.86 -21.60 21.27
CA PRO A 132 -5.68 -22.95 21.82
C PRO A 132 -6.69 -23.98 21.30
N ASP A 133 -7.87 -23.53 20.83
CA ASP A 133 -8.98 -24.41 20.45
C ASP A 133 -8.86 -24.96 19.00
N ILE A 134 -7.86 -24.52 18.24
CA ILE A 134 -7.73 -24.87 16.81
C ILE A 134 -6.57 -25.84 16.58
N SER A 135 -6.81 -26.86 15.74
CA SER A 135 -5.78 -27.80 15.28
C SER A 135 -4.63 -27.08 14.56
N LYS A 136 -3.47 -27.03 15.20
CA LYS A 136 -2.29 -26.29 14.73
C LYS A 136 -1.64 -26.87 13.47
N LYS A 137 -1.75 -28.19 13.23
CA LYS A 137 -1.03 -28.85 12.13
C LYS A 137 -1.51 -28.37 10.76
N ALA A 138 -2.82 -28.36 10.52
CA ALA A 138 -3.38 -27.92 9.24
C ALA A 138 -3.26 -26.41 9.03
N LEU A 139 -3.42 -25.62 10.11
CA LEU A 139 -3.21 -24.17 10.05
C LEU A 139 -1.76 -23.80 9.71
N LYS A 140 -0.79 -24.51 10.29
CA LYS A 140 0.63 -24.28 10.01
C LYS A 140 0.95 -24.45 8.53
N ILE A 141 0.44 -25.50 7.89
CA ILE A 141 0.63 -25.71 6.44
C ILE A 141 0.04 -24.55 5.63
N LYS A 142 -1.18 -24.10 5.97
CA LYS A 142 -1.80 -22.96 5.29
C LYS A 142 -1.03 -21.66 5.51
N TYR A 143 -0.52 -21.45 6.71
CA TYR A 143 0.29 -20.29 7.06
C TYR A 143 1.59 -20.24 6.25
N GLU A 144 2.36 -21.33 6.22
CA GLU A 144 3.62 -21.37 5.47
C GLU A 144 3.38 -21.16 3.97
N LYS A 145 2.33 -21.76 3.40
CA LYS A 145 1.95 -21.54 2.00
C LYS A 145 1.60 -20.07 1.72
N ALA A 146 0.78 -19.45 2.57
CA ALA A 146 0.39 -18.05 2.38
C ALA A 146 1.58 -17.08 2.57
N LYS A 147 2.51 -17.41 3.49
CA LYS A 147 3.76 -16.67 3.68
C LYS A 147 4.65 -16.78 2.43
N GLU A 148 4.80 -17.98 1.88
CA GLU A 148 5.55 -18.22 0.64
C GLU A 148 4.95 -17.46 -0.55
N GLU A 149 3.63 -17.52 -0.72
CA GLU A 149 2.91 -16.77 -1.76
C GLU A 149 3.16 -15.25 -1.64
N PHE A 150 3.11 -14.70 -0.43
CA PHE A 150 3.42 -13.30 -0.19
C PHE A 150 4.87 -12.96 -0.53
N CYS A 151 5.85 -13.74 -0.06
CA CYS A 151 7.25 -13.43 -0.32
C CYS A 151 7.65 -13.61 -1.79
N ASN A 152 7.06 -14.57 -2.48
CA ASN A 152 7.23 -14.71 -3.93
C ASN A 152 6.65 -13.50 -4.68
N PHE A 153 5.53 -12.96 -4.21
CA PHE A 153 4.96 -11.73 -4.75
C PHE A 153 5.88 -10.53 -4.51
N VAL A 154 6.35 -10.31 -3.27
CA VAL A 154 7.28 -9.21 -2.95
C VAL A 154 8.56 -9.28 -3.80
N ALA A 155 9.09 -10.47 -4.05
CA ALA A 155 10.30 -10.65 -4.86
C ALA A 155 10.16 -10.19 -6.32
N GLN A 156 8.93 -10.13 -6.84
CA GLN A 156 8.57 -9.81 -8.22
C GLN A 156 7.85 -8.46 -8.34
N ALA A 157 7.51 -7.81 -7.22
CA ALA A 157 6.73 -6.59 -7.22
C ALA A 157 7.63 -5.39 -7.57
N GLU A 158 7.27 -4.69 -8.63
CA GLU A 158 7.99 -3.54 -9.16
C GLU A 158 7.01 -2.37 -9.37
N TYR A 159 7.50 -1.15 -9.15
CA TYR A 159 6.85 0.07 -9.57
C TYR A 159 6.86 0.13 -11.10
N VAL A 160 5.71 0.46 -11.68
CA VAL A 160 5.65 0.98 -13.04
C VAL A 160 6.09 2.44 -12.99
N ASP A 161 7.04 2.81 -13.86
CA ASP A 161 7.61 4.15 -14.03
C ASP A 161 7.21 4.82 -15.36
#